data_AF-A0A2M8IV37-F1
#
_entry.id   AF-A0A2M8IV37-F1
#
_cell.length_a   1.000
_cell.length_b   1.000
_cell.length_c   1.000
_cell.angle_alpha   90.00
_cell.angle_beta   90.00
_cell.angle_gamma   90.00
#
_symmetry.space_group_name_H-M   'P 1'
#
loop_
_entity.id
_entity.type
_entity.pdbx_description
1 polymer ?
#
loop_
_entity_poly.entity_id
_entity_poly.type
_entity_poly.pdbx_seq_one_letter_code
_entity_poly.pdbx_strand_id
1 'polypeptide(L)'
;MKNDDVFAYVLDQELVRSALQDWPSGMILILCLKADGSCQTVVGHADETSRTLRKAAAALGLPERSFAVAPEVPGWPTRRVRFSEEQDMLRLVSEAKHLVELATDYAINYRFARDEGLSPEVVTGGAKPPQPRAPEPPAKPASVVRQMRQ
;
A
#
# COMPACT_ATOMS: atom_id res chain seq x y z
N MET A 1 11.65 4.82 -24.44
CA MET A 1 12.29 4.32 -23.22
C MET A 1 12.42 2.83 -23.35
N LYS A 2 13.60 2.27 -23.08
CA LYS A 2 13.73 0.81 -23.00
C LYS A 2 13.23 0.42 -21.61
N ASN A 3 12.42 -0.61 -21.57
CA ASN A 3 11.81 -1.12 -20.34
C ASN A 3 12.83 -1.73 -19.35
N ASP A 4 14.09 -1.87 -19.79
CA ASP A 4 15.24 -2.24 -18.95
C ASP A 4 15.69 -1.11 -18.00
N ASP A 5 15.15 0.10 -18.16
CA ASP A 5 15.52 1.27 -17.36
C ASP A 5 14.86 1.27 -15.96
N VAL A 6 14.00 0.29 -15.66
CA VAL A 6 13.28 0.17 -14.38
C VAL A 6 13.35 -1.25 -13.83
N PHE A 7 13.55 -1.34 -12.52
CA PHE A 7 13.54 -2.58 -11.76
C PHE A 7 12.73 -2.42 -10.48
N ALA A 8 11.97 -3.43 -10.09
CA ALA A 8 11.26 -3.43 -8.82
C ALA A 8 11.76 -4.55 -7.89
N TYR A 9 12.04 -4.20 -6.64
CA TYR A 9 12.30 -5.16 -5.58
C TYR A 9 11.11 -5.26 -4.64
N VAL A 10 10.62 -6.48 -4.42
CA VAL A 10 9.56 -6.77 -3.45
C VAL A 10 10.23 -7.19 -2.15
N LEU A 11 10.28 -6.26 -1.19
CA LEU A 11 10.75 -6.55 0.16
C LEU A 11 9.59 -7.11 0.97
N ASP A 12 9.80 -8.29 1.55
CA ASP A 12 8.86 -8.89 2.48
C ASP A 12 8.91 -8.21 3.86
N GLN A 13 7.99 -8.62 4.74
CA GLN A 13 7.87 -8.07 6.09
C GLN A 13 9.18 -8.19 6.89
N GLU A 14 9.87 -9.34 6.84
CA GLU A 14 11.05 -9.59 7.67
C GLU A 14 12.22 -8.74 7.19
N LEU A 15 12.38 -8.65 5.88
CA LEU A 15 13.40 -7.86 5.24
C LEU A 15 13.20 -6.36 5.54
N VAL A 16 11.98 -5.84 5.42
CA VAL A 16 11.70 -4.44 5.78
C VAL A 16 11.90 -4.19 7.28
N ARG A 17 11.50 -5.12 8.16
CA ARG A 17 11.72 -5.00 9.61
C ARG A 17 13.18 -4.88 10.00
N SER A 18 14.09 -5.46 9.23
CA SER A 18 15.53 -5.32 9.47
C SER A 18 16.03 -3.87 9.31
N ALA A 19 15.34 -3.07 8.49
CA ALA A 19 15.63 -1.65 8.25
C ALA A 19 14.71 -0.70 9.04
N LEU A 20 13.44 -1.07 9.21
CA LEU A 20 12.39 -0.30 9.87
C LEU A 20 11.65 -1.19 10.89
N GLN A 21 12.11 -1.19 12.14
CA GLN A 21 11.70 -2.15 13.17
C GLN A 21 10.17 -2.23 13.38
N ASP A 22 9.46 -1.11 13.27
CA ASP A 22 8.02 -1.01 13.53
C ASP A 22 7.15 -1.38 12.33
N TRP A 23 7.71 -2.02 11.31
CA TRP A 23 6.95 -2.41 10.12
C TRP A 23 5.79 -3.36 10.44
N PRO A 24 4.55 -3.03 10.02
CA PRO A 24 3.36 -3.82 10.35
C PRO A 24 3.37 -5.23 9.75
N SER A 25 2.67 -6.14 10.44
CA SER A 25 2.61 -7.54 10.00
C SER A 25 1.80 -7.71 8.71
N GLY A 26 2.20 -8.66 7.86
CA GLY A 26 1.57 -8.98 6.58
C GLY A 26 1.86 -7.99 5.45
N MET A 27 2.64 -6.95 5.72
CA MET A 27 2.91 -5.87 4.76
C MET A 27 4.19 -6.10 3.98
N ILE A 28 4.15 -5.77 2.69
CA ILE A 28 5.28 -5.76 1.76
C ILE A 28 5.58 -4.33 1.30
N LEU A 29 6.81 -4.11 0.84
CA LEU A 29 7.24 -2.88 0.20
C LEU A 29 7.76 -3.19 -1.20
N ILE A 30 7.25 -2.50 -2.20
CA ILE A 30 7.82 -2.51 -3.55
C ILE A 30 8.70 -1.28 -3.70
N LEU A 31 9.99 -1.49 -3.90
CA LEU A 31 10.96 -0.45 -4.22
C LEU A 31 11.27 -0.49 -5.73
N CYS A 32 10.81 0.51 -6.45
CA CYS A 32 11.12 0.70 -7.86
C CYS A 32 12.36 1.58 -8.01
N LEU A 33 13.38 1.08 -8.69
CA LEU A 33 14.61 1.79 -9.03
C LEU A 33 14.61 2.12 -10.52
N LYS A 34 14.97 3.36 -10.86
CA LYS A 34 15.13 3.81 -12.25
C LYS A 34 16.60 4.02 -12.58
N ALA A 35 16.94 3.94 -13.86
CA ALA A 35 18.31 4.13 -14.36
C ALA A 35 18.88 5.54 -14.07
N ASP A 36 18.02 6.54 -13.86
CA ASP A 36 18.41 7.91 -13.46
C ASP A 36 18.77 8.04 -11.97
N GLY A 37 18.71 6.94 -11.21
CA GLY A 37 18.98 6.89 -9.78
C GLY A 37 17.80 7.28 -8.90
N SER A 38 16.66 7.66 -9.48
CA SER A 38 15.44 7.90 -8.70
C SER A 38 14.80 6.59 -8.24
N CYS A 39 14.10 6.66 -7.11
CA CYS A 39 13.32 5.55 -6.60
C CYS A 39 11.88 5.96 -6.28
N GLN A 40 10.97 4.99 -6.37
CA GLN A 40 9.58 5.11 -5.95
C GLN A 40 9.21 3.91 -5.10
N THR A 41 8.35 4.11 -4.11
CA THR A 41 7.92 3.07 -3.18
C THR A 41 6.41 2.86 -3.22
N VAL A 42 5.97 1.62 -3.07
CA VAL A 42 4.55 1.26 -2.96
C VAL A 42 4.37 0.24 -1.84
N VAL A 43 3.49 0.52 -0.89
CA VAL A 43 3.11 -0.41 0.18
C VAL A 43 1.93 -1.28 -0.25
N GLY A 44 1.89 -2.52 0.23
CA GLY A 44 0.78 -3.43 0.00
C GLY A 44 0.79 -4.59 0.98
N HIS A 45 -0.25 -5.43 0.94
CA HIS A 45 -0.28 -6.67 1.72
C HIS A 45 0.35 -7.84 0.93
N ALA A 46 0.94 -8.82 1.62
CA ALA A 46 1.60 -9.98 1.00
C ALA A 46 0.65 -10.78 0.08
N ASP A 47 -0.60 -10.94 0.49
CA ASP A 47 -1.66 -11.61 -0.26
C ASP A 47 -2.03 -10.91 -1.59
N GLU A 48 -1.55 -9.68 -1.81
CA GLU A 48 -1.84 -8.90 -3.00
C GLU A 48 -0.58 -8.43 -3.75
N THR A 49 0.54 -9.15 -3.59
CA THR A 49 1.84 -8.82 -4.23
C THR A 49 1.70 -8.48 -5.72
N SER A 50 1.08 -9.37 -6.51
CA SER A 50 0.89 -9.15 -7.95
C SER A 50 0.03 -7.93 -8.28
N ARG A 51 -0.95 -7.60 -7.42
CA ARG A 51 -1.80 -6.41 -7.57
C ARG A 51 -1.02 -5.15 -7.21
N THR A 52 -0.20 -5.19 -6.16
CA THR A 52 0.67 -4.09 -5.74
C THR A 52 1.69 -3.76 -6.83
N LEU A 53 2.23 -4.75 -7.55
CA LEU A 53 3.09 -4.53 -8.72
C LEU A 53 2.36 -3.82 -9.87
N ARG A 54 1.06 -4.07 -10.09
CA ARG A 54 0.27 -3.31 -11.06
C ARG A 54 0.09 -1.86 -10.62
N LYS A 55 -0.14 -1.62 -9.32
CA LYS A 55 -0.18 -0.26 -8.75
C LYS A 55 1.15 0.47 -8.98
N ALA A 56 2.27 -0.23 -8.79
CA ALA A 56 3.61 0.30 -9.08
C ALA A 56 3.78 0.64 -10.56
N ALA A 57 3.39 -0.25 -11.48
CA ALA A 57 3.42 0.01 -12.92
C ALA A 57 2.61 1.27 -13.30
N ALA A 58 1.39 1.39 -12.76
CA ALA A 58 0.54 2.56 -12.97
C ALA A 58 1.18 3.85 -12.42
N ALA A 59 1.77 3.82 -11.21
CA ALA A 59 2.47 4.96 -10.61
C ALA A 59 3.73 5.37 -11.38
N LEU A 60 4.35 4.43 -12.11
CA LEU A 60 5.49 4.67 -12.98
C LEU A 60 5.09 5.11 -14.39
N GLY A 61 3.81 5.05 -14.76
CA GLY A 61 3.33 5.28 -16.13
C GLY A 61 3.81 4.21 -17.11
N LEU A 62 4.08 3.00 -16.62
CA LEU A 62 4.59 1.88 -17.42
C LEU A 62 3.51 0.81 -17.63
N PRO A 63 3.56 0.06 -18.76
CA PRO A 63 2.72 -1.11 -18.92
C PRO A 63 2.95 -2.15 -17.83
N GLU A 64 1.93 -2.94 -17.49
CA GLU A 64 2.11 -4.08 -16.60
C GLU A 64 3.17 -5.04 -17.16
N ARG A 65 3.96 -5.66 -16.28
CA ARG A 65 4.96 -6.67 -16.64
C ARG A 65 6.04 -6.15 -17.61
N SER A 66 6.22 -4.84 -17.64
CA SER A 66 7.19 -4.19 -18.52
C SER A 66 8.53 -3.92 -17.83
N PHE A 67 8.72 -4.34 -16.59
CA PHE A 67 9.99 -4.18 -15.86
C PHE A 67 10.30 -5.47 -15.10
N ALA A 68 11.58 -5.68 -14.83
CA ALA A 68 12.02 -6.83 -14.06
C ALA A 68 11.67 -6.67 -12.57
N VAL A 69 11.33 -7.78 -11.93
CA VAL A 69 11.00 -7.89 -10.51
C VAL A 69 11.96 -8.87 -9.85
N ALA A 70 12.28 -8.65 -8.57
CA ALA A 70 12.85 -9.68 -7.72
C ALA A 70 12.27 -9.57 -6.29
N PRO A 71 12.14 -10.67 -5.52
CA PRO A 71 12.24 -12.06 -5.97
C PRO A 71 11.21 -12.42 -7.06
N GLU A 72 11.26 -13.65 -7.57
CA GLU A 72 10.35 -14.11 -8.63
C GLU A 72 8.88 -13.95 -8.21
N VAL A 73 8.08 -13.29 -9.06
CA VAL A 73 6.63 -13.18 -8.89
C VAL A 73 5.95 -13.76 -10.14
N PRO A 74 4.99 -14.70 -9.99
CA PRO A 74 4.34 -15.34 -11.13
C PRO A 74 3.77 -14.34 -12.14
N GLY A 75 4.16 -14.52 -13.40
CA GLY A 75 3.73 -13.68 -14.51
C GLY A 75 4.48 -12.36 -14.68
N TRP A 76 5.51 -12.09 -13.87
CA TRP A 76 6.37 -10.91 -14.01
C TRP A 76 7.77 -11.30 -14.53
N PRO A 77 8.39 -10.49 -15.41
CA PRO A 77 9.79 -10.68 -15.77
C PRO A 77 10.63 -10.64 -14.50
N THR A 78 11.55 -11.59 -14.35
CA THR A 78 12.36 -11.73 -13.15
C THR A 78 13.83 -11.49 -13.46
N ARG A 79 14.53 -10.76 -12.59
CA ARG A 79 16.00 -10.68 -12.60
C ARG A 79 16.59 -11.18 -11.30
N ARG A 80 17.86 -11.58 -11.34
CA ARG A 80 18.61 -11.88 -10.12
C ARG A 80 19.14 -10.59 -9.48
N VAL A 81 19.11 -10.56 -8.16
CA VAL A 81 19.66 -9.49 -7.32
C VAL A 81 20.83 -10.05 -6.56
N ARG A 82 21.95 -9.33 -6.55
CA ARG A 82 23.10 -9.68 -5.69
C ARG A 82 22.83 -9.21 -4.27
N PHE A 83 23.43 -9.91 -3.30
CA PHE A 83 23.33 -9.52 -1.90
C PHE A 83 23.74 -8.06 -1.65
N SER A 84 24.80 -7.56 -2.31
CA SER A 84 25.20 -6.16 -2.19
C SER A 84 24.12 -5.18 -2.66
N GLU A 85 23.43 -5.49 -3.76
CA GLU A 85 22.32 -4.68 -4.27
C GLU A 85 21.15 -4.65 -3.27
N GLU A 86 20.84 -5.81 -2.64
CA GLU A 86 19.84 -5.88 -1.58
C GLU A 86 20.21 -5.02 -0.38
N GLN A 87 21.47 -5.08 0.07
CA GLN A 87 21.95 -4.26 1.18
C GLN A 87 21.88 -2.76 0.86
N ASP A 88 22.16 -2.35 -0.38
CA ASP A 88 22.00 -0.96 -0.80
C ASP A 88 20.52 -0.53 -0.81
N MET A 89 19.62 -1.40 -1.26
CA MET A 89 18.17 -1.14 -1.20
C MET A 89 17.68 -1.01 0.25
N LEU A 90 18.14 -1.87 1.16
CA LEU A 90 17.80 -1.79 2.58
C LEU A 90 18.26 -0.48 3.23
N ARG A 91 19.43 0.04 2.83
CA ARG A 91 19.90 1.36 3.30
C ARG A 91 18.93 2.47 2.89
N LEU A 92 18.52 2.49 1.62
CA LEU A 92 17.53 3.47 1.13
C LEU A 92 16.21 3.38 1.91
N VAL A 93 15.75 2.17 2.22
CA VAL A 93 14.52 1.95 3.00
C VAL A 93 14.66 2.44 4.44
N SER A 94 15.82 2.24 5.08
CA SER A 94 16.04 2.64 6.48
C SER A 94 15.98 4.16 6.70
N GLU A 95 16.25 4.96 5.66
CA GLU A 95 16.14 6.42 5.68
C GLU A 95 14.68 6.89 5.54
N ALA A 96 13.80 6.07 4.99
CA ALA A 96 12.41 6.40 4.66
C ALA A 96 11.42 6.06 5.79
N LYS A 97 11.61 6.66 6.98
CA LYS A 97 10.80 6.36 8.18
C LYS A 97 9.29 6.54 8.02
N HIS A 98 8.87 7.48 7.16
CA HIS A 98 7.46 7.74 6.85
C HIS A 98 6.74 6.52 6.24
N LEU A 99 7.46 5.54 5.70
CA LEU A 99 6.88 4.30 5.17
C LEU A 99 6.18 3.47 6.25
N VAL A 100 6.64 3.56 7.50
CA VAL A 100 6.00 2.84 8.63
C VAL A 100 4.57 3.35 8.83
N GLU A 101 4.38 4.67 8.81
CA GLU A 101 3.05 5.29 8.95
C GLU A 101 2.14 4.89 7.78
N LEU A 102 2.65 4.99 6.54
CA LEU A 102 1.90 4.59 5.34
C LEU A 102 1.50 3.11 5.36
N ALA A 103 2.41 2.23 5.76
CA ALA A 103 2.12 0.80 5.85
C ALA A 103 1.14 0.49 6.97
N THR A 104 1.19 1.22 8.08
CA THR A 104 0.27 1.06 9.22
C THR A 104 -1.15 1.44 8.82
N ASP A 105 -1.31 2.61 8.18
CA ASP A 105 -2.60 3.07 7.65
C ASP A 105 -3.15 2.07 6.63
N TYR A 106 -2.29 1.57 5.73
CA TYR A 106 -2.68 0.56 4.77
C TYR A 106 -3.14 -0.74 5.45
N ALA A 107 -2.42 -1.23 6.45
CA ALA A 107 -2.75 -2.46 7.16
C ALA A 107 -4.10 -2.35 7.90
N ILE A 108 -4.40 -1.19 8.49
CA ILE A 108 -5.71 -0.91 9.10
C ILE A 108 -6.81 -0.97 8.04
N ASN A 109 -6.63 -0.29 6.92
CA ASN A 109 -7.59 -0.26 5.82
C ASN A 109 -7.81 -1.64 5.18
N TYR A 110 -6.74 -2.40 5.01
CA TYR A 110 -6.78 -3.75 4.46
C TYR A 110 -7.56 -4.70 5.36
N ARG A 111 -7.28 -4.69 6.67
CA ARG A 111 -8.00 -5.50 7.66
C ARG A 111 -9.47 -5.13 7.70
N PHE A 112 -9.79 -3.84 7.77
CA PHE A 112 -11.17 -3.36 7.74
C PHE A 112 -11.90 -3.83 6.48
N ALA A 113 -11.28 -3.68 5.31
CA ALA A 113 -11.88 -4.11 4.06
C ALA A 113 -12.14 -5.63 4.05
N ARG A 114 -11.18 -6.43 4.52
CA ARG A 114 -11.33 -7.88 4.62
C ARG A 114 -12.45 -8.30 5.59
N ASP A 115 -12.55 -7.65 6.75
CA ASP A 115 -13.55 -7.96 7.77
C ASP A 115 -14.97 -7.60 7.30
N GLU A 116 -15.12 -6.51 6.54
CA GLU A 116 -16.39 -6.05 5.96
C GLU A 116 -16.73 -6.69 4.60
N GLY A 117 -15.88 -7.58 4.07
CA GLY A 117 -16.04 -8.16 2.73
C GLY A 117 -15.91 -7.15 1.58
N LEU A 118 -15.28 -6.00 1.84
CA LEU A 118 -15.02 -4.94 0.87
C LEU A 118 -13.69 -5.21 0.13
N SER A 119 -13.59 -4.71 -1.10
CA SER A 119 -12.34 -4.75 -1.86
C SER A 119 -11.32 -3.77 -1.26
N PRO A 120 -10.11 -4.21 -0.86
CA PRO A 120 -9.06 -3.32 -0.32
C PRO A 120 -8.69 -2.16 -1.25
N GLU A 121 -8.88 -2.33 -2.57
CA GLU A 121 -8.70 -1.26 -3.57
C GLU A 121 -9.58 -0.04 -3.33
N VAL A 122 -10.82 -0.23 -2.86
CA VAL A 122 -11.79 0.86 -2.66
C VAL A 122 -11.41 1.70 -1.44
N VAL A 123 -10.75 1.10 -0.45
CA VAL A 123 -10.40 1.74 0.83
C VAL A 123 -8.97 2.28 0.83
N THR A 124 -8.06 1.70 0.05
CA THR A 124 -6.62 2.06 0.04
C THR A 124 -6.22 3.03 -1.08
N GLY A 125 -7.09 3.29 -2.06
CA GLY A 125 -6.81 4.14 -3.23
C GLY A 125 -6.78 5.65 -2.99
N GLY A 126 -6.53 6.12 -1.76
CA GLY A 126 -6.47 7.55 -1.41
C GLY A 126 -7.78 8.16 -0.92
N ALA A 127 -8.84 7.36 -0.72
CA ALA A 127 -9.98 7.79 0.07
C ALA A 127 -9.65 7.61 1.56
N LYS A 128 -9.68 8.70 2.31
CA LYS A 128 -9.63 8.71 3.78
C LYS A 128 -10.52 7.56 4.30
N PRO A 129 -10.06 6.72 5.26
CA PRO A 129 -10.88 5.65 5.80
C PRO A 129 -12.25 6.21 6.19
N PRO A 130 -13.36 5.49 5.91
CA PRO A 130 -14.64 5.87 6.46
C PRO A 130 -14.47 5.89 7.99
N GLN A 131 -14.48 7.09 8.57
CA GLN A 131 -14.54 7.22 10.02
C GLN A 131 -15.76 6.39 10.48
N PRO A 132 -15.64 5.61 11.56
CA PRO A 132 -16.81 4.97 12.15
C PRO A 132 -17.88 6.06 12.32
N ARG A 133 -19.02 5.92 11.64
CA ARG A 133 -20.14 6.82 11.89
C ARG A 133 -20.45 6.71 13.38
N ALA A 134 -20.19 7.78 14.12
CA ALA A 134 -20.69 7.89 15.48
C ALA A 134 -22.22 7.63 15.41
N PRO A 135 -22.79 6.82 16.31
CA PRO A 135 -24.22 6.56 16.28
C PRO A 135 -24.96 7.91 16.29
N GLU A 136 -25.84 8.12 15.30
CA GLU A 136 -26.64 9.33 15.23
C GLU A 136 -27.38 9.50 16.57
N PRO A 137 -27.31 10.69 17.20
CA PRO A 137 -28.04 10.92 18.43
C PRO A 137 -29.54 10.74 18.15
N PRO A 138 -30.29 10.05 19.02
CA PRO A 138 -31.70 9.77 18.77
C PRO A 138 -32.46 11.08 18.56
N ALA A 139 -33.18 11.16 17.44
CA ALA A 139 -33.99 12.31 17.10
C ALA A 139 -34.97 12.62 18.24
N LYS A 140 -34.92 13.86 18.74
CA LYS A 140 -35.85 14.33 19.78
C LYS A 140 -37.28 14.24 19.24
N PRO A 141 -38.25 13.70 20.00
CA PRO A 141 -39.63 13.65 19.54
C PRO A 141 -40.18 15.07 19.36
N ALA A 142 -40.80 15.30 18.20
CA ALA A 142 -41.41 16.58 17.85
C ALA A 142 -42.52 16.92 18.86
N SER A 143 -42.43 18.11 19.47
CA SER A 143 -43.50 18.65 20.30
C SER A 143 -44.72 18.90 19.43
N VAL A 144 -45.81 18.19 19.72
CA VAL A 144 -47.14 18.47 19.17
C VAL A 144 -47.62 19.80 19.76
N VAL A 145 -47.56 20.87 18.96
CA VAL A 145 -48.20 22.14 19.30
C VAL A 145 -49.69 21.98 19.05
N ARG A 146 -50.44 21.78 20.13
CA ARG A 146 -51.90 21.72 20.15
C ARG A 146 -52.43 23.16 20.03
N GLN A 147 -52.84 23.57 18.83
CA GLN A 147 -53.47 24.88 18.65
C GLN A 147 -54.97 24.76 18.94
N MET A 148 -55.37 25.36 20.06
CA MET A 148 -56.76 25.55 20.48
C MET A 148 -57.26 26.92 20.02
N ARG A 149 -58.56 26.96 19.66
CA ARG A 149 -59.48 28.11 19.50
C ARG A 149 -59.43 28.80 18.13
N GLN A 150 -60.57 29.14 17.52
CA GLN A 150 -61.84 29.59 18.12
C GLN A 150 -63.07 28.84 17.61
#